data_AF-A0A2E2ZF27-F1
#
_entry.id   AF-A0A2E2ZF27-F1
#
_cell.length_a   1.000
_cell.length_b   1.000
_cell.length_c   1.000
_cell.angle_alpha   90.00
_cell.angle_beta   90.00
_cell.angle_gamma   90.00
#
_symmetry.space_group_name_H-M   'P 1'
#
loop_
_entity.id
_entity.type
_entity.pdbx_description
1 polymer ?
#
loop_
_entity_poly.entity_id
_entity_poly.type
_entity_poly.pdbx_seq_one_letter_code
_entity_poly.pdbx_strand_id
1 'polypeptide(L)' 'MKANRFHIGKVIEEINSGFIDASLMEKAKTRSKGVDQTIKAFYIILRAEKFASLEKIPKRNL' A
#
# COMPACT_ATOMS: atom_id res chain seq x y z
N MET A 1 -0.01 8.68 -9.17
CA MET A 1 0.95 7.81 -9.89
C MET A 1 0.57 6.36 -9.65
N LYS A 2 0.93 5.43 -10.55
CA LYS A 2 0.74 4.00 -10.26
C LYS A 2 1.78 3.54 -9.23
N ALA A 3 1.38 2.67 -8.30
CA ALA A 3 2.31 2.01 -7.39
C ALA A 3 3.39 1.27 -8.19
N ASN A 4 4.62 1.24 -7.66
CA ASN A 4 5.76 0.59 -8.29
C ASN A 4 6.41 -0.37 -7.27
N ARG A 5 7.42 -1.13 -7.71
CA ARG A 5 8.10 -2.13 -6.87
C ARG A 5 8.73 -1.56 -5.59
N PHE A 6 9.17 -0.30 -5.59
CA PHE A 6 9.74 0.35 -4.41
C PHE A 6 8.66 0.64 -3.36
N HIS A 7 7.49 1.08 -3.80
CA HIS A 7 6.34 1.26 -2.91
C HIS A 7 5.92 -0.05 -2.23
N ILE A 8 5.94 -1.16 -2.97
CA ILE A 8 5.66 -2.49 -2.42
C ILE A 8 6.72 -2.87 -1.38
N GLY A 9 8.01 -2.72 -1.70
CA GLY A 9 9.10 -3.02 -0.76
C GLY A 9 8.97 -2.26 0.56
N LYS A 10 8.67 -0.96 0.50
CA LYS A 10 8.45 -0.13 1.69
C LYS A 10 7.27 -0.62 2.55
N VAL A 11 6.21 -1.11 1.91
CA VAL A 11 5.06 -1.68 2.64
C VAL A 11 5.44 -2.97 3.36
N ILE A 12 6.27 -3.81 2.74
CA ILE A 12 6.78 -5.03 3.37
C ILE A 12 7.65 -4.70 4.59
N GLU A 13 8.49 -3.67 4.51
CA GLU A 13 9.28 -3.18 5.65
C GLU A 13 8.39 -2.66 6.80
N GLU A 14 7.32 -1.90 6.48
CA GLU A 14 6.33 -1.48 7.48
C GLU A 14 5.68 -2.68 8.17
N ILE A 15 5.27 -3.70 7.41
CA ILE A 15 4.67 -4.91 7.98
C ILE A 15 5.67 -5.65 8.89
N ASN A 16 6.92 -5.78 8.45
CA ASN A 16 7.96 -6.47 9.22
C ASN A 16 8.33 -5.71 10.51
N SER A 17 8.19 -4.38 10.52
CA SER A 17 8.35 -3.54 11.72
C SER A 17 7.09 -3.49 12.60
N GLY A 18 6.02 -4.20 12.22
CA GLY A 18 4.76 -4.25 12.98
C GLY A 18 3.82 -3.08 12.72
N PHE A 19 4.13 -2.18 11.77
CA PHE A 19 3.25 -1.08 11.41
C PHE A 19 2.15 -1.53 10.43
N ILE A 20 0.89 -1.32 10.82
CA ILE A 20 -0.28 -1.56 9.98
C ILE A 20 -1.24 -0.38 10.08
N ASP A 21 -1.63 0.18 8.93
CA ASP A 21 -2.67 1.20 8.84
C ASP A 21 -4.05 0.53 8.90
N ALA A 22 -4.68 0.58 10.08
CA ALA A 22 -5.97 -0.07 10.34
C ALA A 22 -7.07 0.35 9.34
N SER A 23 -7.08 1.61 8.91
CA SER A 23 -8.09 2.12 7.96
C SER A 23 -7.96 1.48 6.58
N LEU A 24 -6.72 1.19 6.15
CA LEU A 24 -6.45 0.49 4.90
C LEU A 24 -6.67 -1.02 5.04
N MET A 25 -6.42 -1.58 6.22
CA MET A 25 -6.69 -2.98 6.51
C MET A 25 -8.19 -3.29 6.44
N GLU A 26 -9.04 -2.42 6.98
CA GLU A 26 -10.50 -2.55 6.86
C GLU A 26 -10.95 -2.46 5.39
N LYS A 27 -10.40 -1.51 4.62
CA LYS A 27 -10.67 -1.44 3.16
C LYS A 27 -10.20 -2.68 2.41
N ALA A 28 -9.08 -3.26 2.81
CA ALA A 28 -8.57 -4.50 2.23
C ALA A 28 -9.49 -5.69 2.51
N LYS A 29 -10.05 -5.78 3.73
CA LYS A 29 -11.09 -6.77 4.09
C LYS A 29 -12.36 -6.60 3.27
N THR A 30 -12.82 -5.38 3.06
CA THR A 30 -13.99 -5.13 2.20
C THR A 30 -13.71 -5.53 0.75
N ARG A 31 -12.52 -5.20 0.22
CA ARG A 31 -12.12 -5.56 -1.15
C ARG A 31 -11.91 -7.06 -1.34
N SER A 32 -11.44 -7.78 -0.33
CA SER A 32 -11.24 -9.23 -0.40
C SER A 32 -12.54 -10.02 -0.41
N LYS A 33 -13.70 -9.37 -0.20
CA LYS A 33 -15.01 -10.03 -0.06
C LYS A 33 -15.00 -11.13 1.02
N GLY A 34 -14.19 -10.94 2.07
CA GLY A 34 -14.05 -11.93 3.15
C GLY A 34 -13.11 -13.09 2.85
N VAL A 35 -12.37 -13.08 1.73
CA VAL A 35 -11.35 -14.10 1.46
C VAL A 35 -10.06 -13.73 2.21
N ASP A 36 -9.87 -14.34 3.37
CA ASP A 36 -8.76 -14.03 4.29
C ASP A 36 -7.38 -14.12 3.65
N GLN A 37 -7.18 -15.10 2.78
CA GLN A 37 -5.92 -15.32 2.07
C GLN A 37 -5.51 -14.12 1.20
N THR A 38 -6.47 -13.29 0.77
CA THR A 38 -6.21 -12.16 -0.14
C THR A 38 -6.16 -10.80 0.55
N ILE A 39 -6.59 -10.71 1.83
CA ILE A 39 -6.61 -9.44 2.58
C ILE A 39 -5.23 -8.78 2.57
N LYS A 40 -4.18 -9.55 2.87
CA LYS A 40 -2.81 -9.02 2.91
C LYS A 40 -2.36 -8.49 1.54
N ALA A 41 -2.71 -9.19 0.45
CA ALA A 41 -2.38 -8.74 -0.90
C ALA A 41 -3.09 -7.42 -1.25
N PHE A 42 -4.39 -7.31 -0.94
CA PHE A 42 -5.14 -6.06 -1.13
C PHE A 42 -4.62 -4.92 -0.27
N TYR A 43 -4.21 -5.21 0.97
CA TYR A 43 -3.60 -4.23 1.85
C TYR A 43 -2.28 -3.70 1.27
N ILE A 44 -1.41 -4.59 0.79
CA ILE A 44 -0.13 -4.21 0.18
C ILE A 44 -0.35 -3.28 -1.02
N ILE A 45 -1.31 -3.61 -1.89
CA ILE A 45 -1.65 -2.80 -3.06
C ILE A 45 -2.14 -1.42 -2.62
N LEU A 46 -3.13 -1.37 -1.71
CA LEU A 46 -3.71 -0.11 -1.22
C LEU A 46 -2.68 0.81 -0.56
N ARG A 47 -1.79 0.24 0.25
CA ARG A 47 -0.73 1.01 0.93
C ARG A 47 0.33 1.49 -0.04
N ALA A 48 0.72 0.67 -1.02
CA ALA A 48 1.64 1.06 -2.08
C ALA A 48 1.05 2.19 -2.96
N GLU A 49 -0.25 2.15 -3.27
CA GLU A 49 -0.95 3.22 -3.98
C GLU A 49 -0.99 4.53 -3.17
N LYS A 50 -1.15 4.43 -1.85
CA LYS A 50 -1.09 5.59 -0.95
C LYS A 50 0.30 6.24 -0.99
N PHE A 51 1.39 5.46 -0.94
CA PHE A 51 2.75 5.98 -1.10
C PHE A 51 2.95 6.67 -2.45
N ALA A 52 2.55 6.02 -3.54
CA ALA A 52 2.64 6.59 -4.88
C ALA A 52 1.81 7.87 -5.06
N SER A 53 0.76 8.05 -4.26
CA SER A 53 -0.08 9.26 -4.29
C SER A 53 0.51 10.38 -3.44
N LEU A 54 1.33 10.05 -2.43
CA LEU A 54 2.01 11.01 -1.55
C LEU A 54 3.34 11.50 -2.14
N GLU A 55 3.94 10.75 -3.08
CA GLU A 55 5.07 11.24 -3.85
C GLU A 55 4.64 12.44 -4.74
N LYS A 56 4.81 13.65 -4.20
CA LYS A 56 4.88 14.87 -5.01
C LYS A 56 6.17 14.78 -5.83
N ILE A 57 6.03 14.57 -7.14
CA ILE A 57 7.15 14.68 -8.08
C ILE A 57 7.84 16.04 -7.84
N PRO A 58 9.14 16.10 -7.47
CA PRO A 58 9.86 17.37 -7.56
C PRO A 58 9.86 17.73 -9.04
N LYS A 59 9.29 18.89 -9.41
CA LYS A 59 9.33 19.40 -10.79
C LYS A 59 10.78 19.31 -11.27
N ARG A 60 11.05 18.35 -12.14
CA ARG A 60 12.34 18.24 -12.82
C ARG A 60 12.31 19.36 -13.84
N ASN A 61 12.90 20.50 -13.50
CA ASN A 61 13.11 21.58 -14.46
C ASN A 61 14.02 20.99 -15.55
N LEU A 62 13.42 20.70 -16.71
CA LEU A 62 14.12 20.45 -17.96
C LEU A 62 14.48 21.79 -18.59
#